data_AF-A0A3D5HHQ6-F1
#
_entry.id   AF-A0A3D5HHQ6-F1
#
_cell.length_a   1.000
_cell.length_b   1.000
_cell.length_c   1.000
_cell.angle_alpha   90.00
_cell.angle_beta   90.00
_cell.angle_gamma   90.00
#
_symmetry.space_group_name_H-M   'P 1'
#
loop_
_entity.id
_entity.type
_entity.pdbx_description
1 polymer ?
#
loop_
_entity_poly.entity_id
_entity_poly.type
_entity_poly.pdbx_seq_one_letter_code
_entity_poly.pdbx_strand_id
1 'polypeptide(L)'
;HLMKEVVDEDGTSRMHCMRTIHAEQNAICQAAKHGIPLKGSTLYCKMEPCRVCAMLIISVGITKVIAKKKYHAAQETRDMFRQAGVELAVVEDEVEQYSGQ
;
A
#
# COMPACT_ATOMS: atom_id res chain seq x y z
N HIS A 1 -13.23 -9.03 -11.20
CA HIS A 1 -12.84 -8.81 -9.79
C HIS A 1 -13.49 -9.88 -8.92
N LEU A 2 -12.84 -10.35 -7.85
CA LEU A 2 -13.47 -11.20 -6.82
C LEU A 2 -13.67 -10.35 -5.58
N MET A 3 -14.80 -9.66 -5.50
CA MET A 3 -15.09 -8.78 -4.38
C MET A 3 -15.67 -9.60 -3.23
N LYS A 4 -15.12 -9.40 -2.04
CA LYS A 4 -15.71 -9.88 -0.79
C LYS A 4 -16.02 -8.68 0.09
N GLU A 5 -17.18 -8.72 0.70
CA GLU A 5 -17.50 -7.84 1.82
C GLU A 5 -16.70 -8.29 3.04
N VAL A 6 -16.00 -7.35 3.65
CA VAL A 6 -15.34 -7.52 4.94
C VAL A 6 -16.03 -6.56 5.89
N VAL A 7 -16.55 -7.10 6.98
CA VAL A 7 -17.18 -6.33 8.07
C VAL A 7 -16.15 -6.25 9.20
N ASP A 8 -15.73 -5.04 9.55
CA ASP A 8 -14.83 -4.79 10.66
C ASP A 8 -15.61 -4.84 12.00
N GLU A 9 -14.91 -4.93 13.14
CA GLU A 9 -15.53 -5.11 14.47
C GLU A 9 -16.44 -3.94 14.90
N ASP A 10 -16.22 -2.76 14.31
CA ASP A 10 -17.02 -1.56 14.52
C ASP A 10 -18.31 -1.50 13.67
N GLY A 11 -18.55 -2.54 12.85
CA GLY A 11 -19.71 -2.65 11.96
C GLY A 11 -19.51 -1.95 10.61
N THR A 12 -18.35 -1.36 10.34
CA THR A 12 -18.02 -0.78 9.02
C THR A 12 -17.85 -1.91 8.02
N SER A 13 -18.57 -1.85 6.88
CA SER A 13 -18.37 -2.79 5.78
C SER A 13 -17.59 -2.16 4.63
N ARG A 14 -16.64 -2.93 4.09
CA ARG A 14 -15.80 -2.52 2.96
C ARG A 14 -15.70 -3.64 1.94
N MET A 15 -15.68 -3.24 0.67
CA MET A 15 -15.53 -4.16 -0.44
C MET A 15 -14.06 -4.33 -0.79
N HIS A 16 -13.54 -5.55 -0.65
CA HIS A 16 -12.14 -5.87 -0.94
C HIS A 16 -12.02 -6.84 -2.10
N CYS A 17 -11.22 -6.51 -3.11
CA CYS A 17 -10.91 -7.43 -4.21
C CYS A 17 -9.84 -8.43 -3.76
N MET A 18 -10.23 -9.68 -3.53
CA MET A 18 -9.32 -10.75 -3.10
C MET A 18 -8.55 -11.42 -4.25
N ARG A 19 -8.78 -11.02 -5.51
CA ARG A 19 -8.20 -11.68 -6.69
C ARG A 19 -6.79 -11.16 -7.03
N THR A 20 -6.53 -9.89 -6.77
CA THR A 20 -5.41 -9.15 -7.36
C THR A 20 -4.22 -9.11 -6.42
N ILE A 21 -3.02 -9.40 -6.94
CA ILE A 21 -1.77 -9.05 -6.26
C ILE A 21 -1.46 -7.59 -6.59
N HIS A 22 -1.24 -6.77 -5.56
CA HIS A 22 -0.95 -5.35 -5.73
C HIS A 22 0.43 -5.13 -6.37
N ALA A 23 0.66 -3.95 -6.93
CA ALA A 23 1.92 -3.63 -7.61
C ALA A 23 3.12 -3.75 -6.64
N GLU A 24 2.95 -3.30 -5.40
CA GLU A 24 3.94 -3.32 -4.33
C GLU A 24 4.28 -4.76 -3.93
N GLN A 25 3.26 -5.61 -3.77
CA GLN A 25 3.43 -7.04 -3.49
C GLN A 25 4.19 -7.73 -4.63
N ASN A 26 3.81 -7.47 -5.88
CA ASN A 26 4.49 -8.03 -7.04
C ASN A 26 5.96 -7.60 -7.10
N ALA A 27 6.27 -6.32 -6.82
CA ALA A 27 7.64 -5.83 -6.78
C ALA A 27 8.47 -6.54 -5.71
N ILE A 28 7.90 -6.71 -4.51
CA ILE A 28 8.55 -7.44 -3.40
C ILE A 28 8.77 -8.91 -3.77
N CYS A 29 7.76 -9.58 -4.32
CA CYS A 29 7.86 -10.97 -4.78
C CYS A 29 8.93 -11.15 -5.86
N GLN A 30 9.04 -10.20 -6.80
CA GLN A 30 10.07 -10.25 -7.83
C GLN A 30 11.47 -10.10 -7.25
N ALA A 31 11.67 -9.18 -6.30
CA ALA A 31 12.95 -9.04 -5.62
C ALA A 31 13.31 -10.32 -4.85
N ALA A 32 12.36 -10.89 -4.10
CA ALA A 32 12.56 -12.15 -3.37
C ALA A 32 12.91 -13.31 -4.31
N LYS A 33 12.19 -13.45 -5.44
CA LYS A 33 12.43 -14.49 -6.45
C LYS A 33 13.85 -14.44 -7.02
N HIS A 34 14.42 -13.25 -7.17
CA HIS A 34 15.75 -13.04 -7.74
C HIS A 34 16.84 -12.84 -6.68
N GLY A 35 16.53 -12.97 -5.39
CA GLY A 35 17.50 -12.77 -4.31
C GLY A 35 18.00 -11.33 -4.17
N ILE A 36 17.20 -10.35 -4.59
CA ILE A 36 17.55 -8.93 -4.54
C ILE A 36 17.19 -8.37 -3.15
N PRO A 37 18.15 -7.83 -2.38
CA PRO A 37 17.86 -7.25 -1.07
C PRO A 37 17.09 -5.94 -1.22
N LEU A 38 16.04 -5.76 -0.41
CA LEU A 38 15.21 -4.54 -0.38
C LEU A 38 15.51 -3.60 0.79
N LYS A 39 16.36 -4.02 1.73
CA LYS A 39 16.68 -3.24 2.92
C LYS A 39 17.33 -1.89 2.54
N GLY A 40 16.76 -0.79 3.02
CA GLY A 40 17.22 0.58 2.74
C GLY A 40 16.80 1.12 1.37
N SER A 41 15.99 0.38 0.61
CA SER A 41 15.56 0.81 -0.72
C SER A 41 14.38 1.80 -0.66
N THR A 42 14.07 2.40 -1.82
CA THR A 42 12.92 3.30 -2.02
C THR A 42 11.93 2.66 -2.98
N LEU A 43 10.65 2.61 -2.60
CA LEU A 43 9.55 2.15 -3.43
C LEU A 43 8.82 3.32 -4.09
N TYR A 44 8.57 3.24 -5.39
CA TYR A 44 7.74 4.19 -6.13
C TYR A 44 6.45 3.51 -6.57
N CYS A 45 5.31 4.11 -6.27
CA CYS A 45 4.00 3.55 -6.62
C CYS A 45 3.02 4.64 -7.08
N LYS A 46 1.99 4.24 -7.84
CA LYS A 46 0.97 5.17 -8.31
C LYS A 46 0.04 5.61 -7.18
N MET A 47 -0.41 4.68 -6.35
CA MET A 47 -1.35 4.92 -5.26
C MET A 47 -0.64 4.72 -3.92
N GLU A 48 -1.08 5.42 -2.88
CA GLU A 48 -0.65 5.11 -1.51
C GLU A 48 -0.91 3.62 -1.18
N PRO A 49 0.07 2.92 -0.57
CA PRO A 49 -0.08 1.49 -0.29
C PRO A 49 -1.25 1.19 0.64
N CYS A 50 -1.95 0.09 0.39
CA CYS A 50 -2.91 -0.43 1.35
C CYS A 50 -2.20 -0.94 2.61
N ARG A 51 -2.94 -1.14 3.70
CA ARG A 51 -2.44 -1.66 4.98
C ARG A 51 -1.56 -2.92 4.83
N VAL A 52 -2.00 -3.88 4.02
CA VAL A 52 -1.25 -5.14 3.80
C VAL A 52 0.08 -4.87 3.09
N CYS A 53 0.08 -3.99 2.09
CA CYS A 53 1.32 -3.59 1.41
C CYS A 53 2.24 -2.81 2.34
N ALA A 54 1.70 -1.95 3.20
CA ALA A 54 2.47 -1.21 4.20
C ALA A 54 3.20 -2.14 5.17
N MET A 55 2.52 -3.17 5.69
CA MET A 55 3.14 -4.21 6.53
C MET A 55 4.31 -4.90 5.82
N LEU A 56 4.12 -5.28 4.55
CA LEU A 56 5.17 -5.94 3.77
C LEU A 56 6.37 -5.02 3.54
N ILE A 57 6.12 -3.76 3.16
CA ILE A 57 7.15 -2.73 2.93
C ILE A 57 8.02 -2.55 4.18
N ILE A 58 7.39 -2.40 5.35
CA ILE A 58 8.09 -2.30 6.64
C ILE A 58 8.91 -3.56 6.89
N SER A 59 8.31 -4.75 6.70
CA SER A 59 8.94 -6.03 7.03
C SER A 59 10.18 -6.34 6.18
N VAL A 60 10.20 -5.93 4.92
CA VAL A 60 11.36 -6.14 4.02
C VAL A 60 12.42 -5.05 4.14
N GLY A 61 12.18 -4.04 5.00
CA GLY A 61 13.14 -2.99 5.32
C GLY A 61 13.23 -1.87 4.29
N ILE A 62 12.19 -1.63 3.49
CA ILE A 62 12.10 -0.42 2.65
C ILE A 62 11.97 0.80 3.56
N THR A 63 12.78 1.83 3.34
CA THR A 63 12.85 3.01 4.23
C THR A 63 12.11 4.22 3.68
N LYS A 64 11.75 4.21 2.39
CA LYS A 64 11.08 5.32 1.73
C LYS A 64 10.06 4.85 0.70
N VAL A 65 8.91 5.49 0.67
CA VAL A 65 7.83 5.26 -0.29
C VAL A 65 7.43 6.59 -0.93
N ILE A 66 7.43 6.63 -2.26
CA ILE A 66 6.96 7.77 -3.05
C ILE A 66 5.69 7.33 -3.78
N ALA A 67 4.56 7.87 -3.37
CA ALA A 67 3.27 7.63 -4.01
C ALA A 67 2.90 8.80 -4.91
N LYS A 68 2.34 8.52 -6.09
CA LYS A 68 1.83 9.59 -6.96
C LYS A 68 0.57 10.23 -6.37
N LYS A 69 -0.42 9.44 -5.95
CA LYS A 69 -1.76 9.91 -5.52
C LYS A 69 -2.13 9.47 -4.11
N LYS A 70 -2.88 10.33 -3.40
CA LYS A 70 -3.48 10.00 -2.11
C LYS A 70 -4.61 8.97 -2.26
N TYR A 71 -4.69 8.04 -1.33
CA TYR A 71 -5.79 7.10 -1.20
C TYR A 71 -6.59 7.43 0.07
N HIS A 72 -7.91 7.61 -0.06
CA HIS A 72 -8.77 8.13 1.01
C HIS A 72 -8.73 7.30 2.31
N ALA A 73 -8.52 5.99 2.22
CA ALA A 73 -8.46 5.10 3.37
C ALA A 73 -7.02 4.78 3.83
N ALA A 74 -6.02 5.59 3.46
CA ALA A 74 -4.62 5.34 3.80
C ALA A 74 -4.16 5.92 5.15
N GLN A 75 -5.07 6.39 6.01
CA GLN A 75 -4.69 6.97 7.31
C GLN A 75 -3.90 5.96 8.16
N GLU A 76 -4.38 4.73 8.25
CA GLU A 76 -3.69 3.65 8.97
C GLU A 76 -2.29 3.39 8.38
N THR A 77 -2.15 3.33 7.05
CA THR A 77 -0.84 3.17 6.38
C THR A 77 0.14 4.27 6.80
N ARG A 78 -0.31 5.54 6.82
CA ARG A 78 0.54 6.68 7.20
C ARG A 78 1.02 6.57 8.64
N ASP A 79 0.14 6.14 9.55
CA ASP A 79 0.47 5.98 10.95
C ASP A 79 1.43 4.80 11.18
N MET A 80 1.21 3.68 10.46
CA MET A 80 2.15 2.54 10.45
C MET A 80 3.55 2.94 9.97
N PHE A 81 3.65 3.67 8.86
CA PHE A 81 4.93 4.13 8.34
C PHE A 81 5.63 5.09 9.30
N ARG A 82 4.89 6.02 9.93
CA ARG A 82 5.44 6.93 10.94
C ARG A 82 6.02 6.16 12.14
N GLN A 83 5.31 5.17 12.65
CA GLN A 83 5.78 4.35 13.77
C GLN A 83 7.00 3.49 13.40
N ALA A 84 7.05 3.00 12.16
CA ALA A 84 8.14 2.17 11.67
C ALA A 84 9.36 2.96 11.15
N GLY A 85 9.28 4.30 11.09
CA GLY A 85 10.35 5.14 10.55
C GLY A 85 10.50 5.06 9.02
N VAL A 86 9.42 4.73 8.31
CA VAL A 86 9.38 4.74 6.83
C VAL A 86 8.92 6.11 6.35
N GLU A 87 9.71 6.77 5.51
CA GLU A 87 9.35 8.05 4.91
C GLU A 87 8.29 7.84 3.83
N LEU A 88 7.13 8.51 3.92
CA LEU A 88 6.11 8.52 2.87
C LEU A 88 5.97 9.94 2.30
N ALA A 89 6.19 10.09 1.00
CA ALA A 89 5.90 11.32 0.27
C ALA A 89 4.84 11.06 -0.80
N VAL A 90 3.84 11.95 -0.88
CA VAL A 90 2.80 11.91 -1.91
C VAL A 90 2.96 13.10 -2.83
N VAL A 91 3.10 12.85 -4.13
CA VAL A 91 3.50 13.88 -5.12
C VAL A 91 2.33 14.75 -5.55
N GLU A 92 1.14 14.17 -5.77
CA GLU A 92 -0.07 14.89 -6.17
C GLU A 92 -1.08 14.86 -5.02
N ASP A 93 -1.55 16.03 -4.59
CA ASP A 93 -2.62 16.18 -3.58
C ASP A 93 -4.04 16.08 -4.18
N GLU A 94 -4.13 15.69 -5.46
CA GLU A 94 -5.39 15.49 -6.15
C GLU A 94 -5.93 14.08 -5.92
N VAL A 95 -7.10 14.03 -5.28
CA VAL A 95 -7.92 12.83 -5.15
C VAL A 95 -8.45 12.44 -6.53
N GLU A 96 -8.08 11.26 -7.04
CA GLU A 96 -8.64 10.72 -8.28
C GLU A 96 -10.05 10.17 -8.00
N GLN A 97 -11.09 10.96 -8.32
CA GLN A 97 -12.47 10.51 -8.29
C GLN A 97 -12.76 9.63 -9.52
N TYR A 98 -13.13 8.37 -9.29
CA TYR A 98 -13.66 7.51 -10.34
C TYR A 98 -15.18 7.66 -10.40
N SER A 99 -15.70 8.19 -11.51
CA SER A 99 -17.13 8.15 -11.79
C SER A 99 -17.54 6.72 -12.16
N GLY A 100 -18.23 6.03 -11.24
CA GLY A 100 -18.94 4.78 -11.53
C GLY A 100 -18.29 3.48 -11.03
N GLN A 101 -17.83 3.43 -9.78
CA GLN A 101 -17.63 2.15 -9.07
C GLN A 101 -18.76 1.89 -8.09
#